data_AF-A0A9C6TAI3-F1
#
_entry.id   AF-A0A9C6TAI3-F1
#
_cell.length_a   1.000
_cell.length_b   1.000
_cell.length_c   1.000
_cell.angle_alpha   90.00
_cell.angle_beta   90.00
_cell.angle_gamma   90.00
#
_symmetry.space_group_name_H-M   'P 1'
#
loop_
_entity.id
_entity.type
_entity.pdbx_description
1 polymer ?
#
loop_
_entity_poly.entity_id
_entity_poly.type
_entity_poly.pdbx_seq_one_letter_code
_entity_poly.pdbx_strand_id
1 'polypeptide(L)'
;MIVCCFFNANLSTFLTKRPQDGIISNFKELKESRLPVTFDAEFREVVLQFFKGSDLNFSESQFVFVPIKKRFSMMLDQDTGYAYHVFDKFWEAIKKYQHNYKGIALCQTPGLNIFGASSNHAVLPPNSVYVEAMNDFIQWIHDLGFSKHWIRDSINKLFTYTDGKREYPNPTPLNVDDLIWVWYLLGFCYIASIIAFIGELCVKCWKKKRQPRLPFVV
;
A
#
# COMPACT_ATOMS: atom_id res chain seq x y z
N MET A 1 -21.58 6.91 -25.92
CA MET A 1 -20.24 7.55 -25.88
C MET A 1 -19.77 7.78 -24.45
N ILE A 2 -20.52 8.53 -23.62
CA ILE A 2 -20.11 8.87 -22.24
C ILE A 2 -19.84 7.63 -21.36
N VAL A 3 -20.71 6.62 -21.41
CA VAL A 3 -20.53 5.37 -20.62
C VAL A 3 -19.24 4.62 -21.01
N CYS A 4 -18.93 4.54 -22.30
CA CYS A 4 -17.70 3.90 -22.78
C CYS A 4 -16.45 4.66 -22.33
N CYS A 5 -16.49 6.00 -22.34
CA CYS A 5 -15.40 6.81 -21.82
C CYS A 5 -15.18 6.59 -20.33
N PHE A 6 -16.25 6.53 -19.54
CA PHE A 6 -16.17 6.27 -18.10
C PHE A 6 -15.63 4.86 -17.81
N PHE A 7 -16.11 3.85 -18.55
CA PHE A 7 -15.60 2.48 -18.46
C PHE A 7 -14.11 2.40 -18.80
N ASN A 8 -13.68 3.01 -19.91
CA ASN A 8 -12.28 3.02 -20.32
C ASN A 8 -11.38 3.75 -19.32
N ALA A 9 -11.85 4.87 -18.76
CA ALA A 9 -11.10 5.61 -17.75
C ALA A 9 -10.92 4.78 -16.46
N ASN A 10 -11.98 4.13 -16.00
CA ASN A 10 -11.92 3.26 -14.83
C ASN A 10 -11.06 2.02 -15.09
N LEU A 11 -11.22 1.37 -16.24
CA LEU A 11 -10.42 0.21 -16.63
C LEU A 11 -8.94 0.59 -16.70
N SER A 12 -8.61 1.71 -17.35
CA SER A 12 -7.24 2.23 -17.40
C SER A 12 -6.68 2.48 -16.00
N THR A 13 -7.50 3.01 -15.08
CA THR A 13 -7.10 3.21 -13.69
C THR A 13 -6.84 1.86 -13.00
N PHE A 14 -7.71 0.86 -13.16
CA PHE A 14 -7.50 -0.48 -12.57
C PHE A 14 -6.26 -1.18 -13.13
N LEU A 15 -5.97 -1.01 -14.42
CA LEU A 15 -4.81 -1.60 -15.08
C LEU A 15 -3.50 -0.92 -14.69
N THR A 16 -3.54 0.39 -14.38
CA THR A 16 -2.34 1.16 -14.02
C THR A 16 -2.10 1.23 -12.51
N LYS A 17 -3.16 1.12 -11.70
CA LYS A 17 -3.09 1.18 -10.24
C LYS A 17 -3.98 0.11 -9.64
N ARG A 18 -3.37 -0.82 -8.91
CA ARG A 18 -4.14 -1.78 -8.11
C ARG A 18 -4.93 -1.01 -7.03
N PRO A 19 -6.21 -1.33 -6.82
CA PRO A 19 -6.94 -0.81 -5.68
C PRO A 19 -6.17 -1.18 -4.41
N GLN A 20 -5.85 -0.19 -3.59
CA GLN A 20 -5.27 -0.43 -2.28
C GLN A 20 -6.43 -0.83 -1.36
N ASP A 21 -6.45 -2.09 -0.93
CA ASP A 21 -7.42 -2.56 0.06
C ASP A 21 -7.30 -1.75 1.36
N GLY A 22 -8.45 -1.55 2.01
CA GLY A 22 -8.71 -0.74 3.20
C GLY A 22 -7.48 -0.14 3.90
N ILE A 23 -7.23 1.15 3.65
CA ILE A 23 -6.20 1.91 4.36
C ILE A 23 -6.57 1.96 5.84
N ILE A 24 -5.74 1.38 6.70
CA ILE A 24 -5.89 1.48 8.16
C ILE A 24 -5.74 2.95 8.55
N SER A 25 -6.85 3.55 8.97
CA SER A 25 -6.97 5.00 9.17
C SER A 25 -6.81 5.44 10.65
N ASN A 26 -7.00 4.52 11.59
CA ASN A 26 -7.03 4.80 13.02
C ASN A 26 -6.61 3.58 13.86
N PHE A 27 -6.35 3.81 15.16
CA PHE A 27 -5.87 2.77 16.08
C PHE A 27 -6.85 1.61 16.26
N LYS A 28 -8.16 1.85 16.14
CA LYS A 28 -9.17 0.79 16.25
C LYS A 28 -9.08 -0.17 15.06
N GLU A 29 -8.99 0.37 13.85
CA GLU A 29 -8.78 -0.43 12.63
C GLU A 29 -7.43 -1.18 12.66
N LEU A 30 -6.38 -0.54 13.18
CA LEU A 30 -5.07 -1.19 13.35
C LEU A 30 -5.16 -2.39 14.31
N LYS A 31 -5.98 -2.27 15.35
CA LYS A 31 -6.21 -3.35 16.30
C LYS A 31 -7.04 -4.47 15.68
N GLU A 32 -8.12 -4.14 14.96
CA GLU A 32 -9.02 -5.10 14.32
C GLU A 32 -8.35 -5.88 13.17
N SER A 33 -7.41 -5.25 12.46
CA SER A 33 -6.66 -5.90 11.37
C SER A 33 -5.72 -7.01 11.86
N ARG A 34 -5.41 -7.07 13.16
CA ARG A 34 -4.43 -7.98 13.78
C ARG A 34 -3.02 -7.88 13.17
N LEU A 35 -2.72 -6.77 12.49
CA LEU A 35 -1.41 -6.53 11.92
C LEU A 35 -0.39 -6.29 13.05
N PRO A 36 0.69 -7.07 13.14
CA PRO A 36 1.72 -6.87 14.16
C PRO A 36 2.43 -5.53 13.96
N VAL A 37 2.55 -4.74 15.02
CA VAL A 37 3.24 -3.44 15.00
C VAL A 37 4.67 -3.62 15.48
N THR A 38 5.62 -3.24 14.63
CA THR A 38 7.05 -3.35 14.93
C THR A 38 7.56 -2.12 15.64
N PHE A 39 8.29 -2.36 16.73
CA PHE A 39 9.02 -1.37 17.49
C PHE A 39 10.50 -1.76 17.59
N ASP A 40 11.32 -0.77 17.90
CA ASP A 40 12.71 -1.03 18.22
C ASP A 40 12.83 -1.74 19.57
N ALA A 41 13.64 -2.80 19.61
CA ALA A 41 13.84 -3.62 20.79
C ALA A 41 14.37 -2.83 21.99
N GLU A 42 15.17 -1.78 21.75
CA GLU A 42 15.70 -0.92 22.81
C GLU A 42 14.60 -0.13 23.53
N PHE A 43 13.47 0.12 22.87
CA PHE A 43 12.35 0.89 23.42
C PHE A 43 11.23 0.01 24.01
N ARG A 44 11.48 -1.29 24.20
CA ARG A 44 10.45 -2.25 24.65
C ARG A 44 9.70 -1.78 25.90
N GLU A 45 10.43 -1.49 26.96
CA GLU A 45 9.80 -1.12 28.25
C GLU A 45 9.02 0.19 28.15
N VAL A 46 9.56 1.18 27.43
CA VAL A 46 8.89 2.47 27.20
C VAL A 46 7.59 2.29 26.43
N VAL A 47 7.61 1.48 25.36
CA VAL A 47 6.42 1.18 24.54
C VAL A 47 5.36 0.46 25.37
N LEU A 48 5.75 -0.57 26.10
CA LEU A 48 4.82 -1.33 26.94
C LEU A 48 4.20 -0.46 28.04
N GLN A 49 5.00 0.39 28.68
CA GLN A 49 4.51 1.32 29.70
C GLN A 49 3.56 2.36 29.11
N PHE A 50 3.88 2.92 27.94
CA PHE A 50 3.02 3.87 27.24
C PHE A 50 1.64 3.28 26.93
N PHE A 51 1.61 2.08 26.34
CA PHE A 51 0.34 1.47 25.93
C PHE A 51 -0.48 0.94 27.11
N LYS A 52 0.17 0.47 28.19
CA LYS A 52 -0.51 0.13 29.45
C LYS A 52 -1.23 1.32 30.09
N GLY A 53 -0.67 2.52 29.95
CA GLY A 53 -1.27 3.76 30.45
C GLY A 53 -2.24 4.44 29.50
N SER A 54 -2.45 3.89 28.30
CA SER A 54 -3.27 4.50 27.25
C SER A 54 -4.65 3.85 27.13
N ASP A 55 -5.66 4.63 26.73
CA ASP A 55 -7.02 4.10 26.44
C ASP A 55 -7.08 3.21 25.18
N LEU A 56 -5.95 3.02 24.49
CA LEU A 56 -5.86 2.31 23.21
C LEU A 56 -5.99 0.78 23.36
N ASN A 57 -5.87 0.24 24.58
CA ASN A 57 -6.11 -1.18 24.90
C ASN A 57 -5.45 -2.17 23.93
N PHE A 58 -4.20 -1.93 23.53
CA PHE A 58 -3.44 -2.87 22.71
C PHE A 58 -2.96 -4.06 23.55
N SER A 59 -3.00 -5.27 22.99
CA SER A 59 -2.41 -6.45 23.63
C SER A 59 -0.90 -6.46 23.40
N GLU A 60 -0.11 -6.89 24.40
CA GLU A 60 1.34 -7.05 24.24
C GLU A 60 1.69 -7.98 23.07
N SER A 61 0.81 -8.94 22.76
CA SER A 61 0.97 -9.89 21.64
C SER A 61 0.89 -9.25 20.25
N GLN A 62 0.41 -8.00 20.15
CA GLN A 62 0.37 -7.27 18.87
C GLN A 62 1.69 -6.55 18.56
N PHE A 63 2.61 -6.49 19.53
CA PHE A 63 3.89 -5.80 19.38
C PHE A 63 5.01 -6.77 19.05
N VAL A 64 5.81 -6.42 18.06
CA VAL A 64 6.99 -7.17 17.65
C VAL A 64 8.22 -6.29 17.83
N PHE A 65 9.04 -6.64 18.82
CA PHE A 65 10.26 -5.91 19.12
C PHE A 65 11.42 -6.48 18.31
N VAL A 66 11.98 -5.67 17.42
CA VAL A 66 13.08 -6.05 16.53
C VAL A 66 14.22 -5.05 16.62
N PRO A 67 15.49 -5.48 16.45
CA PRO A 67 16.60 -4.56 16.36
C PRO A 67 16.39 -3.54 15.23
N ILE A 68 16.78 -2.29 15.45
CA ILE A 68 16.57 -1.18 14.50
C ILE A 68 17.03 -1.51 13.07
N LYS A 69 18.16 -2.20 12.91
CA LYS A 69 18.70 -2.62 11.60
C LYS A 69 17.75 -3.56 10.86
N LYS A 70 17.18 -4.54 11.56
CA LYS A 70 16.21 -5.49 11.00
C LYS A 70 14.90 -4.78 10.65
N ARG A 71 14.44 -3.87 11.50
CA ARG A 71 13.25 -3.05 11.22
C ARG A 71 13.42 -2.20 9.96
N PHE A 72 14.59 -1.58 9.80
CA PHE A 72 14.91 -0.84 8.59
C PHE A 72 14.96 -1.74 7.35
N SER A 73 15.57 -2.93 7.42
CA SER A 73 15.57 -3.83 6.26
C SER A 73 14.15 -4.22 5.86
N MET A 74 13.28 -4.57 6.82
CA MET A 74 11.87 -4.90 6.56
C MET A 74 11.11 -3.76 5.88
N MET A 75 11.33 -2.50 6.30
CA MET A 75 10.73 -1.33 5.64
C MET A 75 11.24 -1.11 4.22
N LEU A 76 12.55 -1.30 3.98
CA LEU A 76 13.15 -1.18 2.64
C LEU A 76 12.73 -2.34 1.70
N ASP A 77 12.50 -3.51 2.27
CA ASP A 77 11.91 -4.66 1.58
C ASP A 77 10.41 -4.51 1.34
N GLN A 78 9.80 -3.46 1.91
CA GLN A 78 8.37 -3.15 1.80
C GLN A 78 7.46 -4.28 2.29
N ASP A 79 7.87 -4.94 3.37
CA ASP A 79 7.11 -6.04 3.96
C ASP A 79 5.79 -5.52 4.56
N THR A 80 4.68 -5.81 3.89
CA THR A 80 3.32 -5.41 4.28
C THR A 80 2.70 -6.30 5.36
N GLY A 81 3.40 -7.35 5.80
CA GLY A 81 2.97 -8.21 6.90
C GLY A 81 3.04 -7.54 8.28
N TYR A 82 3.60 -6.33 8.36
CA TYR A 82 3.79 -5.59 9.60
C TYR A 82 3.42 -4.11 9.44
N ALA A 83 2.98 -3.51 10.55
CA ALA A 83 2.99 -2.06 10.71
C ALA A 83 4.32 -1.61 11.30
N TYR A 84 4.76 -0.40 10.97
CA TYR A 84 6.04 0.13 11.42
C TYR A 84 5.85 1.44 12.18
N HIS A 85 6.37 1.50 13.40
CA HIS A 85 6.54 2.77 14.09
C HIS A 85 7.74 3.52 13.48
N VAL A 86 7.54 4.74 12.97
CA VAL A 86 8.59 5.50 12.31
C VAL A 86 8.48 6.99 12.63
N PHE A 87 9.63 7.66 12.78
CA PHE A 87 9.67 9.11 12.93
C PHE A 87 9.42 9.81 11.59
N ASP A 88 8.71 10.93 11.60
CA ASP A 88 8.31 11.67 10.38
C ASP A 88 9.48 11.96 9.43
N LYS A 89 10.61 12.42 9.97
CA LYS A 89 11.80 12.73 9.16
C LYS A 89 12.35 11.50 8.45
N PHE A 90 12.24 10.33 9.07
CA PHE A 90 12.66 9.07 8.48
C PHE A 90 11.60 8.56 7.49
N TRP A 91 10.32 8.75 7.79
CA TRP A 91 9.24 8.39 6.87
C TRP A 91 9.34 9.13 5.54
N GLU A 92 9.61 10.43 5.53
CA GLU A 92 9.79 11.19 4.28
C GLU A 92 10.90 10.61 3.40
N ALA A 93 11.93 10.05 4.04
CA ALA A 93 13.01 9.38 3.34
C ALA A 93 12.57 8.04 2.73
N ILE A 94 11.85 7.22 3.49
CA ILE A 94 11.27 5.96 3.02
C ILE A 94 10.24 6.21 1.92
N LYS A 95 9.39 7.22 2.04
CA LYS A 95 8.43 7.62 1.02
C LYS A 95 9.11 7.97 -0.31
N LYS A 96 10.20 8.75 -0.25
CA LYS A 96 11.02 9.06 -1.42
C LYS A 96 11.64 7.80 -2.02
N TYR A 97 12.11 6.88 -1.18
CA TYR A 97 12.61 5.58 -1.62
C TYR A 97 11.51 4.76 -2.33
N GLN A 98 10.34 4.58 -1.71
CA GLN A 98 9.23 3.84 -2.30
C GLN A 98 8.81 4.39 -3.67
N HIS A 99 8.72 5.72 -3.79
CA HIS A 99 8.36 6.38 -5.05
C HIS A 99 9.37 6.11 -6.17
N ASN A 100 10.66 5.97 -5.83
CA ASN A 100 11.72 5.82 -6.83
C ASN A 100 12.04 4.36 -7.18
N TYR A 101 11.75 3.39 -6.30
CA TYR A 101 12.32 2.04 -6.41
C TYR A 101 11.33 0.89 -6.63
N LYS A 102 10.32 0.69 -5.77
CA LYS A 102 9.43 -0.50 -5.85
C LYS A 102 7.93 -0.19 -5.84
N GLY A 103 7.56 1.09 -6.00
CA GLY A 103 6.16 1.52 -5.86
C GLY A 103 5.75 1.72 -4.40
N ILE A 104 4.51 2.19 -4.20
CA ILE A 104 3.99 2.58 -2.90
C ILE A 104 3.29 1.39 -2.24
N ALA A 105 4.03 0.63 -1.41
CA ALA A 105 3.47 -0.48 -0.63
C ALA A 105 3.14 -0.10 0.83
N LEU A 106 4.01 0.69 1.48
CA LEU A 106 3.74 1.21 2.82
C LEU A 106 3.12 2.60 2.74
N CYS A 107 2.29 2.93 3.72
CA CYS A 107 1.60 4.22 3.84
C CYS A 107 1.70 4.76 5.27
N GLN A 108 1.73 6.10 5.41
CA GLN A 108 1.57 6.77 6.70
C GLN A 108 0.16 7.33 6.79
N THR A 109 -0.47 7.09 7.94
CA THR A 109 -1.80 7.58 8.24
C THR A 109 -1.73 8.62 9.37
N PRO A 110 -2.26 9.84 9.19
CA PRO A 110 -2.22 10.88 10.21
C PRO A 110 -2.86 10.49 11.55
N GLY A 111 -3.89 9.64 11.53
CA GLY A 111 -4.61 9.17 12.72
C GLY A 111 -3.89 8.11 13.56
N LEU A 112 -2.66 7.72 13.17
CA LEU A 112 -1.85 6.69 13.84
C LEU A 112 -0.58 7.27 14.49
N ASN A 113 -0.66 8.49 15.02
CA ASN A 113 0.46 9.10 15.71
C ASN A 113 0.51 8.65 17.19
N ILE A 114 1.59 7.97 17.57
CA ILE A 114 1.74 7.34 18.91
C ILE A 114 2.53 8.27 19.83
N PHE A 115 3.64 8.80 19.34
CA PHE A 115 4.49 9.73 20.06
C PHE A 115 4.40 11.05 19.31
N GLY A 116 3.91 12.11 19.97
CA GLY A 116 3.81 13.44 19.37
C GLY A 116 5.18 14.01 18.97
N ALA A 117 5.35 15.33 19.04
CA ALA A 117 6.65 15.94 18.76
C ALA A 117 7.71 15.50 19.79
N SER A 118 8.37 14.36 19.55
CA SER A 118 9.45 13.86 20.41
C SER A 118 10.70 14.69 20.14
N SER A 119 11.15 15.45 21.12
CA SER A 119 12.43 16.13 21.09
C SER A 119 13.55 15.15 21.43
N ASN A 120 14.59 15.14 20.60
CA ASN A 120 15.84 14.44 20.92
C ASN A 120 16.58 15.28 21.96
N HIS A 121 16.91 14.69 23.10
CA HIS A 121 17.67 15.34 24.16
C HIS A 121 19.02 14.67 24.33
N ALA A 122 20.08 15.47 24.46
CA ALA A 122 21.33 14.99 24.99
C ALA A 122 21.22 14.89 26.51
N VAL A 123 21.51 13.71 27.07
CA VAL A 123 21.51 13.51 28.52
C VAL A 123 22.93 13.72 29.03
N LEU A 124 23.10 14.70 29.93
CA LEU A 124 24.35 14.95 30.62
C LEU A 124 24.24 14.49 32.09
N PRO A 125 25.36 14.09 32.73
CA PRO A 125 25.38 13.79 34.14
C PRO A 125 24.90 14.98 34.98
N PRO A 126 24.28 14.75 36.16
CA PRO A 126 23.93 15.81 37.08
C PRO A 126 25.15 16.69 37.40
N ASN A 127 24.95 18.02 37.44
CA ASN A 127 25.99 19.01 37.72
C ASN A 127 27.15 19.02 36.70
N SER A 128 26.92 18.58 35.46
CA SER A 128 27.91 18.71 34.41
C SER A 128 28.21 20.19 34.11
N VAL A 129 29.50 20.55 34.12
CA VAL A 129 29.98 21.89 33.76
C VAL A 129 29.73 22.26 32.29
N TYR A 130 29.33 21.28 31.46
CA TYR A 130 29.11 21.46 30.03
C TYR A 130 27.67 21.79 29.65
N VAL A 131 26.73 21.84 30.61
CA VAL A 131 25.31 22.02 30.30
C VAL A 131 25.06 23.32 29.52
N GLU A 132 25.61 24.44 30.00
CA GLU A 132 25.44 25.74 29.36
C GLU A 132 26.07 25.78 27.96
N ALA A 133 27.35 25.39 27.86
CA ALA A 133 28.06 25.34 26.59
C ALA A 133 27.38 24.40 25.56
N MET A 134 26.81 23.28 26.01
CA MET A 134 26.09 22.34 25.15
C MET A 134 24.77 22.95 24.66
N ASN A 135 24.02 23.63 25.51
CA ASN A 135 22.78 24.29 25.11
C ASN A 135 23.06 25.39 24.07
N ASP A 136 24.07 26.23 24.31
CA ASP A 136 24.49 27.27 23.35
C ASP A 136 24.88 26.66 22.02
N PHE A 137 25.64 25.55 22.05
CA PHE A 137 26.05 24.84 20.85
C PHE A 137 24.87 24.23 20.08
N ILE A 138 23.92 23.61 20.78
CA ILE A 138 22.70 23.04 20.16
C ILE A 138 21.89 24.15 19.50
N GLN A 139 21.70 25.29 20.19
CA GLN A 139 20.98 26.43 19.65
C GLN A 139 21.69 26.99 18.42
N TRP A 140 23.02 27.19 18.50
CA TRP A 140 23.83 27.66 17.39
C TRP A 140 23.75 26.73 16.16
N ILE A 141 23.85 25.41 16.35
CA ILE A 141 23.67 24.42 15.27
C ILE A 141 22.29 24.54 14.62
N HIS A 142 21.25 24.76 15.44
CA HIS A 142 19.88 24.86 14.96
C HIS A 142 19.68 26.15 14.16
N ASP A 143 20.18 27.29 14.67
CA ASP A 143 20.07 28.61 14.05
C ASP A 143 20.82 28.69 12.71
N LEU A 144 21.98 28.04 12.61
CA LEU A 144 22.72 27.90 11.34
C LEU A 144 22.10 26.86 10.39
N GLY A 145 21.11 26.09 10.83
CA GLY A 145 20.46 25.07 10.02
C GLY A 145 21.29 23.81 9.78
N PHE A 146 22.42 23.64 10.47
CA PHE A 146 23.29 22.46 10.32
C PHE A 146 22.57 21.16 10.65
N SER A 147 21.72 21.15 11.68
CA SER A 147 20.90 19.98 12.02
C SER A 147 20.05 19.50 10.82
N LYS A 148 19.38 20.42 10.11
CA LYS A 148 18.57 20.08 8.93
C LYS A 148 19.44 19.56 7.79
N HIS A 149 20.59 20.19 7.57
CA HIS A 149 21.54 19.79 6.52
C HIS A 149 22.08 18.36 6.77
N TRP A 150 22.59 18.09 7.97
CA TRP A 150 23.16 16.78 8.30
C TRP A 150 22.12 15.66 8.26
N ILE A 151 20.91 15.88 8.79
CA ILE A 151 19.84 14.86 8.69
C ILE A 151 19.56 14.52 7.23
N ARG A 152 19.41 15.53 6.36
CA ARG A 152 19.16 15.33 4.94
C ARG A 152 20.32 14.61 4.25
N ASP A 153 21.56 14.99 4.54
CA ASP A 153 22.76 14.38 3.97
C ASP A 153 22.92 12.91 4.44
N SER A 154 22.72 12.63 5.72
CA SER A 154 22.76 11.26 6.28
C SER A 154 21.69 10.37 5.65
N ILE A 155 20.48 10.88 5.48
CA ILE A 155 19.40 10.19 4.78
C ILE A 155 19.82 9.87 3.34
N ASN A 156 20.28 10.87 2.58
CA ASN A 156 20.68 10.66 1.19
C ASN A 156 21.80 9.61 1.08
N LYS A 157 22.80 9.66 1.96
CA LYS A 157 23.89 8.67 2.01
C LYS A 157 23.35 7.27 2.29
N LEU A 158 22.46 7.11 3.27
CA LEU A 158 21.86 5.82 3.60
C LEU A 158 21.23 5.16 2.38
N PHE A 159 20.46 5.92 1.59
CA PHE A 159 19.80 5.38 0.40
C PHE A 159 20.77 5.10 -0.75
N THR A 160 21.81 5.90 -0.92
CA THR A 160 22.86 5.65 -1.93
C THR A 160 23.60 4.32 -1.66
N TYR A 161 23.83 3.95 -0.40
CA TYR A 161 24.49 2.67 -0.07
C TYR A 161 23.57 1.46 -0.22
N THR A 162 22.25 1.63 -0.06
CA THR A 162 21.26 0.57 -0.30
C THR A 162 20.91 0.38 -1.78
N ASP A 163 21.49 1.16 -2.70
CA ASP A 163 21.26 1.14 -4.17
C ASP A 163 21.86 -0.11 -4.87
N GLY A 164 22.15 -1.17 -4.12
CA GLY A 164 22.64 -2.44 -4.61
C GLY A 164 21.56 -3.24 -5.34
N LYS A 165 21.42 -2.98 -6.64
CA LYS A 165 20.53 -3.60 -7.65
C LYS A 165 19.17 -2.93 -7.82
N ARG A 166 19.16 -2.07 -8.85
CA ARG A 166 18.02 -1.41 -9.47
C ARG A 166 17.20 -2.44 -10.26
N GLU A 167 16.07 -2.86 -9.72
CA GLU A 167 15.01 -3.46 -10.52
C GLU A 167 13.84 -2.50 -10.45
N TYR A 168 13.66 -1.70 -11.50
CA TYR A 168 12.38 -1.04 -11.70
C TYR A 168 11.31 -2.13 -11.78
N PRO A 169 10.15 -1.99 -11.11
CA PRO A 169 9.05 -2.91 -11.33
C PRO A 169 8.70 -2.81 -12.80
N ASN A 170 9.10 -3.82 -13.59
CA ASN A 170 8.74 -3.89 -14.98
C ASN A 170 7.21 -3.94 -15.03
N PRO A 171 6.57 -3.10 -15.85
CA PRO A 171 5.12 -3.17 -16.02
C PRO A 171 4.80 -4.61 -16.40
N THR A 172 4.02 -5.28 -15.55
CA THR A 172 3.61 -6.66 -15.83
C THR A 172 2.64 -6.59 -17.01
N PRO A 173 2.96 -7.23 -18.15
CA PRO A 173 2.06 -7.25 -19.28
C PRO A 173 0.77 -7.96 -18.86
N LEU A 174 -0.35 -7.50 -19.42
CA LEU A 174 -1.66 -8.10 -19.17
C LEU A 174 -1.63 -9.57 -19.58
N ASN A 175 -2.05 -10.47 -18.69
CA ASN A 175 -2.08 -11.89 -18.99
C ASN A 175 -3.43 -12.25 -19.65
N VAL A 176 -3.45 -13.27 -20.50
CA VAL A 176 -4.68 -13.78 -21.12
C VAL A 176 -5.66 -14.27 -20.06
N ASP A 177 -5.14 -14.76 -18.93
CA ASP A 177 -5.91 -15.18 -17.76
C ASP A 177 -6.77 -14.04 -17.19
N ASP A 178 -6.31 -12.78 -17.27
CA ASP A 178 -7.06 -11.62 -16.79
C ASP A 178 -8.33 -11.36 -17.63
N LEU A 179 -8.40 -11.89 -18.86
CA LEU A 179 -9.54 -11.75 -19.78
C LEU A 179 -10.42 -13.01 -19.86
N ILE A 180 -10.21 -14.02 -19.01
CA ILE A 180 -10.90 -15.31 -19.13
C ILE A 180 -12.43 -15.18 -19.07
N TRP A 181 -12.95 -14.26 -18.26
CA TRP A 181 -14.39 -13.98 -18.17
C TRP A 181 -14.98 -13.39 -19.45
N VAL A 182 -14.20 -12.59 -20.18
CA VAL A 182 -14.62 -12.03 -21.47
C VAL A 182 -14.77 -13.16 -22.49
N TRP A 183 -13.85 -14.12 -22.47
CA TRP A 183 -13.93 -15.31 -23.32
C TRP A 183 -15.12 -16.20 -22.98
N TYR A 184 -15.42 -16.41 -21.70
CA TYR A 184 -16.61 -17.16 -21.29
C TYR A 184 -17.92 -16.48 -21.74
N LEU A 185 -18.01 -15.16 -21.57
CA LEU A 185 -19.17 -14.39 -22.03
C LEU A 185 -19.35 -14.49 -23.54
N LEU A 186 -18.26 -14.35 -24.30
CA LEU A 186 -18.26 -14.47 -25.75
C LEU A 186 -18.74 -15.87 -26.19
N GLY A 187 -18.20 -16.92 -25.58
CA GLY A 187 -18.60 -18.30 -25.84
C GLY A 187 -20.08 -18.54 -25.57
N PHE A 188 -20.60 -18.02 -24.44
CA PHE A 188 -22.02 -18.12 -24.11
C PHE A 188 -22.92 -17.43 -25.15
N CYS A 189 -22.55 -16.22 -25.59
CA CYS A 189 -23.29 -15.49 -26.61
C CYS A 189 -23.33 -16.24 -27.96
N TYR A 190 -22.22 -16.87 -28.35
CA TYR A 190 -22.19 -17.69 -29.57
C TYR A 190 -23.10 -18.91 -29.47
N ILE A 191 -23.06 -19.62 -28.33
CA ILE A 191 -23.94 -20.78 -28.10
C ILE A 191 -25.41 -20.36 -28.15
N ALA A 192 -25.78 -19.25 -27.49
CA ALA A 192 -27.13 -18.72 -27.52
C ALA A 192 -27.59 -18.35 -28.94
N SER A 193 -26.72 -17.72 -29.74
CA SER A 193 -26.99 -17.38 -31.14
C SER A 193 -27.22 -18.63 -32.00
N ILE A 194 -26.40 -19.67 -31.84
CA ILE A 194 -26.56 -20.94 -32.56
C ILE A 194 -27.90 -21.61 -32.17
N ILE A 195 -28.24 -21.64 -30.89
CA ILE A 195 -29.52 -22.21 -30.42
C ILE A 195 -30.71 -21.45 -31.01
N ALA A 196 -30.66 -20.12 -31.01
CA ALA A 196 -31.70 -19.28 -31.60
C ALA A 196 -31.85 -19.57 -33.11
N PHE A 197 -30.74 -19.64 -33.84
CA PHE A 197 -30.74 -19.96 -35.27
C PHE A 197 -31.32 -21.35 -35.58
N ILE A 198 -30.96 -22.37 -34.79
CA ILE A 198 -31.54 -23.71 -34.93
C ILE A 198 -33.05 -23.67 -34.64
N GLY A 199 -33.46 -22.95 -33.59
CA GLY A 199 -34.86 -22.75 -33.24
C GLY A 199 -35.66 -22.13 -34.40
N GLU A 200 -35.13 -21.08 -35.04
CA GLU A 200 -35.75 -20.44 -36.20
C GLU A 200 -35.90 -21.41 -37.38
N LEU A 201 -34.87 -22.22 -37.66
CA LEU A 201 -34.92 -23.25 -38.71
C LEU A 201 -35.99 -24.31 -38.41
N CYS A 202 -36.09 -24.78 -37.17
CA CYS A 202 -37.12 -25.73 -36.75
C CYS A 202 -38.52 -25.16 -36.94
N VAL A 203 -38.76 -23.91 -36.50
CA VAL A 203 -40.05 -23.22 -36.68
C VAL A 203 -40.39 -23.06 -38.16
N LYS A 204 -39.40 -22.69 -38.99
CA LYS A 204 -39.58 -22.54 -40.44
C LYS A 204 -39.93 -23.87 -41.11
N CYS A 205 -39.24 -24.95 -40.76
CA CYS A 205 -39.54 -26.30 -41.24
C CYS A 205 -40.94 -26.77 -40.80
N TRP A 206 -41.34 -26.50 -39.56
CA TRP A 206 -42.66 -26.85 -39.06
C TRP A 206 -43.77 -26.06 -39.75
N LYS A 207 -43.59 -24.76 -39.99
CA LYS A 207 -44.54 -23.94 -40.75
C LYS A 207 -44.65 -24.42 -42.21
N LYS A 208 -43.54 -24.75 -42.87
CA LYS A 208 -43.54 -25.29 -44.25
C LYS A 208 -44.26 -26.63 -44.36
N LYS A 209 -44.14 -27.50 -43.35
CA LYS A 209 -44.82 -28.81 -43.31
C LYS A 209 -46.32 -28.69 -42.98
N ARG A 210 -46.75 -27.61 -42.33
CA ARG A 210 -48.16 -27.31 -42.00
C ARG A 210 -48.92 -26.53 -43.07
N GLN A 211 -48.27 -25.96 -44.09
CA GLN A 211 -48.99 -25.36 -45.21
C GLN A 211 -49.58 -26.46 -46.12
N PRO A 212 -50.92 -26.60 -46.23
CA PRO A 212 -51.51 -27.47 -47.24
C PRO A 212 -51.10 -26.98 -48.62
N ARG A 213 -50.66 -27.90 -49.50
CA ARG A 213 -50.44 -27.59 -50.91
C ARG A 213 -51.79 -27.14 -51.49
N LEU A 214 -51.98 -25.84 -51.69
CA LEU A 214 -53.09 -25.36 -52.51
C LEU A 214 -52.92 -25.96 -53.91
N PRO A 215 -53.93 -26.67 -54.44
CA PRO A 215 -53.83 -27.21 -55.79
C PRO A 215 -53.68 -26.05 -56.78
N PHE A 216 -52.69 -26.16 -57.67
CA PHE A 216 -52.57 -25.33 -58.86
C PHE A 216 -53.87 -25.49 -59.66
N VAL A 217 -54.70 -24.45 -59.69
CA VAL A 217 -55.78 -24.32 -60.66
C VAL A 217 -55.12 -23.80 -61.93
N VAL A 218 -55.07 -24.65 -62.95
CA VAL A 218 -54.68 -24.33 -64.33
C VAL A 218 -55.84 -23.62 -65.01
#